data_AF-A0A433NQR9-F1
#
_entry.id   AF-A0A433NQR9-F1
#
_cell.length_a   1.000
_cell.length_b   1.000
_cell.length_c   1.000
_cell.angle_alpha   90.00
_cell.angle_beta   90.00
_cell.angle_gamma   90.00
#
_symmetry.space_group_name_H-M   'P 1'
#
loop_
_entity.id
_entity.type
_entity.pdbx_description
1 polymer ?
#
loop_
_entity_poly.entity_id
_entity_poly.type
_entity_poly.pdbx_seq_one_letter_code
_entity_poly.pdbx_strand_id
1 'polypeptide(L)'
;MLKSSNMQSAMASNRFILGIVAFGISFGLSLALTWNFGKSLIIGLITLIVTYSALFVEQQQRNHEMLARRDSLHRRIRELEGLKSRMLAEINQLEAHHALLYQESNKFQNQVVERRNQRDILNRELSSFIIEKKQLESQINYLQDEISTLESTKTEINKSFSNLNAEKRRLELNYNVSKAEINQLQTQISQLQQQKQELESNLVLLGRLKPQLEEKLYQMRVKIHELETEEKRLSQILIDGKNETENVESNLNSLRTQVAEHETQLHHLQEQVVLLQDERDNLQSQVWELLQQTEVLHHDNLLEQGQEEEVDLFPFAEIIEPVENNNSSSEIVEIIPEEWVKFIEKLPAHEIQVLKAIIEQENPYTAIKKIAEDNITMPNLLIDSINERANDTLGELIIDPSLDVPQIYAEHQSNVKRAIAVHQDMMARLTSSN
;
A
#
# COMPACT_ATOMS: atom_id res chain seq x y z
N MET A 1 26.63 -3.34 151.23
CA MET A 1 27.12 -3.13 152.61
C MET A 1 27.15 -4.46 153.32
N LEU A 2 28.31 -4.90 153.81
CA LEU A 2 28.46 -6.12 154.61
C LEU A 2 29.30 -5.82 155.85
N LYS A 3 28.92 -6.39 156.98
CA LYS A 3 29.35 -6.01 158.34
C LYS A 3 30.59 -6.81 158.75
N SER A 4 31.74 -6.15 158.91
CA SER A 4 32.98 -6.77 159.39
C SER A 4 33.70 -5.92 160.45
N SER A 5 33.25 -6.01 161.71
CA SER A 5 33.83 -5.21 162.83
C SER A 5 34.27 -6.04 164.05
N ASN A 6 34.32 -7.38 163.96
CA ASN A 6 34.60 -8.26 165.12
C ASN A 6 35.95 -9.00 165.10
N MET A 7 36.77 -8.92 164.05
CA MET A 7 38.06 -9.64 163.99
C MET A 7 39.26 -8.90 164.59
N GLN A 8 39.17 -7.58 164.83
CA GLN A 8 40.31 -6.80 165.35
C GLN A 8 40.56 -7.01 166.86
N SER A 9 39.52 -7.29 167.65
CA SER A 9 39.62 -7.46 169.11
C SER A 9 40.45 -8.70 169.51
N ALA A 10 40.22 -9.84 168.84
CA ALA A 10 40.90 -11.10 169.17
C ALA A 10 42.43 -11.06 168.93
N MET A 11 42.90 -10.32 167.93
CA MET A 11 44.33 -10.18 167.66
C MET A 11 45.07 -9.37 168.72
N ALA A 12 44.43 -8.40 169.37
CA ALA A 12 45.07 -7.59 170.41
C ALA A 12 45.38 -8.43 171.67
N SER A 13 44.42 -9.26 172.11
CA SER A 13 44.59 -10.13 173.27
C SER A 13 45.76 -11.10 173.13
N ASN A 14 45.88 -11.77 171.97
CA ASN A 14 46.95 -12.75 171.74
C ASN A 14 48.36 -12.11 171.75
N ARG A 15 48.48 -10.83 171.35
CA ARG A 15 49.76 -10.08 171.39
C ARG A 15 50.24 -9.81 172.82
N PHE A 16 49.33 -9.48 173.73
CA PHE A 16 49.68 -9.29 175.15
C PHE A 16 50.14 -10.60 175.81
N ILE A 17 49.46 -11.71 175.52
CA ILE A 17 49.80 -13.03 176.07
C ILE A 17 51.22 -13.46 175.65
N LEU A 18 51.56 -13.31 174.36
CA LEU A 18 52.89 -13.61 173.84
C LEU A 18 54.00 -12.75 174.47
N GLY A 19 53.74 -11.46 174.69
CA GLY A 19 54.69 -10.56 175.38
C GLY A 19 54.95 -10.97 176.84
N ILE A 20 53.91 -11.38 177.57
CA ILE A 20 54.03 -11.87 178.95
C ILE A 20 54.80 -13.19 179.01
N VAL A 21 54.54 -14.12 178.10
CA VAL A 21 55.24 -15.42 178.03
C VAL A 21 56.72 -15.22 177.67
N ALA A 22 57.04 -14.38 176.69
CA ALA A 22 58.43 -14.08 176.31
C ALA A 22 59.21 -13.39 177.45
N PHE A 23 58.57 -12.47 178.17
CA PHE A 23 59.11 -11.86 179.38
C PHE A 23 59.39 -12.92 180.47
N GLY A 24 58.41 -13.78 180.76
CA GLY A 24 58.55 -14.83 181.78
C GLY A 24 59.69 -15.81 181.51
N ILE A 25 59.82 -16.26 180.26
CA ILE A 25 60.92 -17.16 179.84
C ILE A 25 62.27 -16.45 179.96
N SER A 26 62.39 -15.22 179.44
CA SER A 26 63.65 -14.46 179.47
C SER A 26 64.08 -14.08 180.89
N PHE A 27 63.13 -13.64 181.72
CA PHE A 27 63.35 -13.28 183.11
C PHE A 27 63.76 -14.51 183.94
N GLY A 28 63.02 -15.62 183.82
CA GLY A 28 63.32 -16.86 184.53
C GLY A 28 64.70 -17.44 184.18
N LEU A 29 65.04 -17.49 182.89
CA LEU A 29 66.32 -18.03 182.42
C LEU A 29 67.51 -17.16 182.86
N SER A 30 67.35 -15.83 182.87
CA SER A 30 68.39 -14.91 183.37
C SER A 30 68.51 -14.92 184.91
N LEU A 31 67.40 -15.04 185.64
CA LEU A 31 67.39 -15.08 187.11
C LEU A 31 68.09 -16.35 187.63
N ALA A 32 67.80 -17.50 187.01
CA ALA A 32 68.42 -18.78 187.36
C ALA A 32 69.95 -18.77 187.19
N LEU A 33 70.45 -18.13 186.12
CA LEU A 33 71.87 -18.18 185.76
C LEU A 33 72.75 -17.15 186.47
N THR A 34 72.21 -15.96 186.77
CA THR A 34 73.01 -14.83 187.28
C THR A 34 72.73 -14.44 188.73
N TRP A 35 71.65 -14.96 189.34
CA TRP A 35 71.16 -14.62 190.69
C TRP A 35 71.05 -13.10 190.98
N ASN A 36 71.06 -12.27 189.92
CA ASN A 36 71.07 -10.81 189.99
C ASN A 36 69.77 -10.25 189.43
N PHE A 37 68.81 -9.98 190.31
CA PHE A 37 67.46 -9.55 189.95
C PHE A 37 67.43 -8.37 188.98
N GLY A 38 68.28 -7.36 189.20
CA GLY A 38 68.34 -6.14 188.39
C GLY A 38 68.73 -6.38 186.92
N LYS A 39 69.68 -7.28 186.63
CA LYS A 39 70.11 -7.58 185.25
C LYS A 39 69.03 -8.36 184.49
N SER A 40 68.41 -9.34 185.15
CA SER A 40 67.35 -10.16 184.56
C SER A 40 66.09 -9.39 184.23
N LEU A 41 65.72 -8.40 185.04
CA LEU A 41 64.59 -7.52 184.78
C LEU A 41 64.81 -6.63 183.53
N ILE A 42 66.05 -6.13 183.33
CA ILE A 42 66.42 -5.36 182.14
C ILE A 42 66.34 -6.23 180.87
N ILE A 43 66.88 -7.46 180.92
CA ILE A 43 66.82 -8.40 179.78
C ILE A 43 65.37 -8.73 179.41
N GLY A 44 64.52 -9.01 180.41
CA GLY A 44 63.08 -9.22 180.18
C GLY A 44 62.38 -8.02 179.51
N LEU A 45 62.67 -6.79 179.97
CA LEU A 45 62.14 -5.56 179.35
C LEU A 45 62.62 -5.38 177.90
N ILE A 46 63.89 -5.65 177.60
CA ILE A 46 64.43 -5.59 176.24
C ILE A 46 63.71 -6.61 175.34
N THR A 47 63.52 -7.86 175.79
CA THR A 47 62.75 -8.86 175.03
C THR A 47 61.34 -8.37 174.73
N LEU A 48 60.65 -7.75 175.70
CA LEU A 48 59.29 -7.23 175.50
C LEU A 48 59.23 -6.13 174.43
N ILE A 49 60.21 -5.20 174.42
CA ILE A 49 60.33 -4.15 173.40
C ILE A 49 60.63 -4.76 172.01
N VAL A 50 61.50 -5.76 171.93
CA VAL A 50 61.84 -6.46 170.67
C VAL A 50 60.63 -7.24 170.14
N THR A 51 59.91 -8.00 170.98
CA THR A 51 58.71 -8.74 170.57
C THR A 51 57.59 -7.79 170.13
N TYR A 52 57.38 -6.68 170.83
CA TYR A 52 56.36 -5.70 170.48
C TYR A 52 56.67 -4.97 169.15
N SER A 53 57.93 -4.56 168.95
CA SER A 53 58.36 -3.91 167.70
C SER A 53 58.30 -4.87 166.50
N ALA A 54 58.70 -6.14 166.66
CA ALA A 54 58.55 -7.16 165.62
C ALA A 54 57.09 -7.35 165.18
N LEU A 55 56.14 -7.42 166.13
CA LEU A 55 54.71 -7.56 165.85
C LEU A 55 54.10 -6.31 165.17
N PHE A 56 54.61 -5.12 165.49
CA PHE A 56 54.19 -3.88 164.81
C PHE A 56 54.67 -3.86 163.35
N VAL A 57 55.92 -4.26 163.11
CA VAL A 57 56.50 -4.40 161.76
C VAL A 57 55.72 -5.43 160.94
N GLU A 58 55.39 -6.59 161.51
CA GLU A 58 54.61 -7.61 160.79
C GLU A 58 53.20 -7.12 160.42
N GLN A 59 52.51 -6.36 161.29
CA GLN A 59 51.21 -5.78 160.96
C GLN A 59 51.31 -4.69 159.88
N GLN A 60 52.36 -3.86 159.92
CA GLN A 60 52.68 -2.91 158.87
C GLN A 60 52.92 -3.63 157.54
N GLN A 61 53.73 -4.70 157.54
CA GLN A 61 54.03 -5.50 156.36
C GLN A 61 52.78 -6.18 155.79
N ARG A 62 51.95 -6.83 156.63
CA ARG A 62 50.66 -7.41 156.19
C ARG A 62 49.72 -6.35 155.61
N ASN A 63 49.70 -5.12 156.16
CA ASN A 63 48.93 -4.03 155.59
C ASN A 63 49.50 -3.56 154.23
N HIS A 64 50.83 -3.51 154.07
CA HIS A 64 51.48 -3.22 152.78
C HIS A 64 51.23 -4.34 151.75
N GLU A 65 51.24 -5.61 152.15
CA GLU A 65 50.89 -6.76 151.30
C GLU A 65 49.41 -6.73 150.90
N MET A 66 48.51 -6.35 151.81
CA MET A 66 47.08 -6.16 151.52
C MET A 66 46.84 -4.96 150.60
N LEU A 67 47.57 -3.86 150.77
CA LEU A 67 47.54 -2.71 149.86
C LEU A 67 48.10 -3.10 148.48
N ALA A 68 49.26 -3.75 148.40
CA ALA A 68 49.83 -4.23 147.15
C ALA A 68 48.93 -5.25 146.43
N ARG A 69 48.26 -6.15 147.15
CA ARG A 69 47.25 -7.06 146.59
C ARG A 69 45.97 -6.33 146.17
N ARG A 70 45.55 -5.32 146.91
CA ARG A 70 44.44 -4.45 146.53
C ARG A 70 44.79 -3.72 145.22
N ASP A 71 45.98 -3.14 145.13
CA ASP A 71 46.44 -2.38 143.98
C ASP A 71 46.65 -3.28 142.76
N SER A 72 47.12 -4.51 142.93
CA SER A 72 47.19 -5.50 141.85
C SER A 72 45.80 -5.95 141.38
N LEU A 73 44.84 -6.15 142.28
CA LEU A 73 43.44 -6.40 141.93
C LEU A 73 42.80 -5.19 141.24
N HIS A 74 43.03 -3.96 141.70
CA HIS A 74 42.51 -2.74 141.05
C HIS A 74 43.19 -2.50 139.70
N ARG A 75 44.48 -2.85 139.55
CA ARG A 75 45.17 -2.88 138.25
C ARG A 75 44.55 -3.92 137.33
N ARG A 76 44.26 -5.13 137.81
CA ARG A 76 43.63 -6.18 137.01
C ARG A 76 42.19 -5.87 136.63
N ILE A 77 41.42 -5.22 137.51
CA ILE A 77 40.08 -4.71 137.20
C ILE A 77 40.17 -3.66 136.09
N ARG A 78 41.07 -2.67 136.19
CA ARG A 78 41.29 -1.68 135.11
C ARG A 78 41.77 -2.31 133.79
N GLU A 79 42.60 -3.35 133.84
CA GLU A 79 42.98 -4.12 132.65
C GLU A 79 41.78 -4.84 132.02
N LEU A 80 40.92 -5.49 132.83
CA LEU A 80 39.71 -6.17 132.35
C LEU A 80 38.65 -5.20 131.83
N GLU A 81 38.48 -4.05 132.48
CA GLU A 81 37.62 -2.95 131.99
C GLU A 81 38.15 -2.37 130.69
N GLY A 82 39.47 -2.17 130.56
CA GLY A 82 40.11 -1.75 129.32
C GLY A 82 40.01 -2.80 128.20
N LEU A 83 40.11 -4.09 128.52
CA LEU A 83 39.86 -5.17 127.54
C LEU A 83 38.39 -5.23 127.13
N LYS A 84 37.45 -5.05 128.08
CA LYS A 84 36.02 -4.98 127.81
C LYS A 84 35.68 -3.79 126.90
N SER A 85 36.28 -2.62 127.11
CA SER A 85 36.02 -1.45 126.25
C SER A 85 36.60 -1.63 124.84
N ARG A 86 37.77 -2.27 124.68
CA ARG A 86 38.30 -2.66 123.37
C ARG A 86 37.40 -3.67 122.66
N MET A 87 36.98 -4.74 123.35
CA MET A 87 36.07 -5.75 122.81
C MET A 87 34.72 -5.14 122.38
N LEU A 88 34.16 -4.20 123.16
CA LEU A 88 32.96 -3.47 122.78
C LEU A 88 33.19 -2.56 121.56
N ALA A 89 34.36 -1.92 121.44
CA ALA A 89 34.71 -1.14 120.26
C ALA A 89 34.87 -2.03 119.01
N GLU A 90 35.51 -3.20 119.14
CA GLU A 90 35.64 -4.21 118.08
C GLU A 90 34.27 -4.77 117.65
N ILE A 91 33.37 -5.07 118.61
CA ILE A 91 31.99 -5.50 118.32
C ILE A 91 31.23 -4.41 117.57
N ASN A 92 31.29 -3.15 118.01
CA ASN A 92 30.63 -2.04 117.33
C ASN A 92 31.20 -1.81 115.91
N GLN A 93 32.51 -1.98 115.72
CA GLN A 93 33.14 -1.93 114.39
C GLN A 93 32.70 -3.09 113.49
N LEU A 94 32.59 -4.30 114.04
CA LEU A 94 32.14 -5.48 113.30
C LEU A 94 30.65 -5.37 112.94
N GLU A 95 29.82 -4.83 113.83
CA GLU A 95 28.40 -4.56 113.57
C GLU A 95 28.23 -3.49 112.47
N ALA A 96 29.01 -2.40 112.52
CA ALA A 96 29.04 -1.40 111.45
C ALA A 96 29.50 -1.99 110.10
N HIS A 97 30.53 -2.86 110.10
CA HIS A 97 30.98 -3.55 108.91
C HIS A 97 29.93 -4.53 108.36
N HIS A 98 29.23 -5.27 109.24
CA HIS A 98 28.14 -6.15 108.86
C HIS A 98 26.96 -5.36 108.26
N ALA A 99 26.61 -4.20 108.82
CA ALA A 99 25.59 -3.31 108.27
C ALA A 99 25.96 -2.79 106.87
N LEU A 100 27.23 -2.41 106.65
CA LEU A 100 27.74 -2.00 105.34
C LEU A 100 27.71 -3.15 104.32
N LEU A 101 28.19 -4.35 104.68
CA LEU A 101 28.11 -5.53 103.82
C LEU A 101 26.67 -5.92 103.49
N TYR A 102 25.74 -5.78 104.45
CA TYR A 102 24.32 -6.02 104.22
C TYR A 102 23.71 -5.00 103.25
N GLN A 103 24.06 -3.72 103.38
CA GLN A 103 23.64 -2.67 102.44
C GLN A 103 24.21 -2.92 101.03
N GLU A 104 25.47 -3.30 100.93
CA GLU A 104 26.14 -3.62 99.66
C GLU A 104 25.54 -4.86 99.00
N SER A 105 25.28 -5.93 99.77
CA SER A 105 24.58 -7.13 99.31
C SER A 105 23.19 -6.81 98.75
N ASN A 106 22.40 -5.98 99.44
CA ASN A 106 21.10 -5.52 98.95
C ASN A 106 21.23 -4.68 97.67
N LYS A 107 22.26 -3.83 97.56
CA LYS A 107 22.53 -3.05 96.35
C LYS A 107 22.86 -3.96 95.16
N PHE A 108 23.72 -4.96 95.34
CA PHE A 108 24.02 -5.93 94.29
C PHE A 108 22.81 -6.79 93.93
N GLN A 109 22.01 -7.21 94.91
CA GLN A 109 20.77 -7.95 94.67
C GLN A 109 19.79 -7.14 93.81
N ASN A 110 19.60 -5.85 94.11
CA ASN A 110 18.77 -4.95 93.31
C ASN A 110 19.33 -4.78 91.88
N GLN A 111 20.65 -4.62 91.73
CA GLN A 111 21.30 -4.56 90.41
C GLN A 111 21.13 -5.88 89.62
N VAL A 112 21.21 -7.04 90.27
CA VAL A 112 20.97 -8.34 89.61
C VAL A 112 19.52 -8.46 89.14
N VAL A 113 18.54 -8.00 89.92
CA VAL A 113 17.13 -7.96 89.52
C VAL A 113 16.92 -7.00 88.34
N GLU A 114 17.49 -5.79 88.40
CA GLU A 114 17.40 -4.82 87.30
C GLU A 114 18.01 -5.35 86.01
N ARG A 115 19.20 -5.98 86.08
CA ARG A 115 19.87 -6.58 84.91
C ARG A 115 19.12 -7.78 84.35
N ARG A 116 18.42 -8.56 85.18
CA ARG A 116 17.49 -9.61 84.72
C ARG A 116 16.30 -9.00 83.98
N ASN A 117 15.67 -7.98 84.54
CA ASN A 117 14.56 -7.28 83.90
C ASN A 117 14.98 -6.67 82.54
N GLN A 118 16.14 -6.01 82.46
CA GLN A 118 16.71 -5.48 81.22
C GLN A 118 16.93 -6.60 80.18
N ARG A 119 17.55 -7.72 80.58
CA ARG A 119 17.74 -8.89 79.71
C ARG A 119 16.40 -9.46 79.21
N ASP A 120 15.39 -9.52 80.07
CA ASP A 120 14.09 -10.12 79.73
C ASP A 120 13.26 -9.21 78.81
N ILE A 121 13.40 -7.89 78.92
CA ILE A 121 12.90 -6.92 77.94
C ILE A 121 13.61 -7.10 76.59
N LEU A 122 14.95 -7.12 76.57
CA LEU A 122 15.73 -7.30 75.34
C LEU A 122 15.43 -8.64 74.66
N ASN A 123 15.21 -9.72 75.41
CA ASN A 123 14.80 -11.02 74.87
C ASN A 123 13.42 -10.95 74.21
N ARG A 124 12.49 -10.18 74.77
CA ARG A 124 11.15 -9.97 74.19
C ARG A 124 11.22 -9.13 72.90
N GLU A 125 12.02 -8.06 72.90
CA GLU A 125 12.25 -7.23 71.71
C GLU A 125 12.92 -8.04 70.59
N LEU A 126 13.97 -8.80 70.91
CA LEU A 126 14.62 -9.73 69.98
C LEU A 126 13.64 -10.76 69.41
N SER A 127 12.72 -11.27 70.24
CA SER A 127 11.67 -12.18 69.78
C SER A 127 10.68 -11.51 68.81
N SER A 128 10.33 -10.24 69.05
CA SER A 128 9.52 -9.44 68.11
C SER A 128 10.23 -9.27 66.77
N PHE A 129 11.49 -8.82 66.79
CA PHE A 129 12.28 -8.64 65.57
C PHE A 129 12.51 -9.94 64.79
N ILE A 130 12.62 -11.10 65.46
CA ILE A 130 12.68 -12.41 64.77
C ILE A 130 11.36 -12.73 64.05
N ILE A 131 10.21 -12.42 64.66
CA ILE A 131 8.89 -12.63 64.05
C ILE A 131 8.69 -11.67 62.87
N GLU A 132 8.98 -10.37 63.07
CA GLU A 132 8.89 -9.34 62.03
C GLU A 132 9.80 -9.66 60.85
N LYS A 133 11.05 -10.05 61.10
CA LYS A 133 11.99 -10.50 60.07
C LYS A 133 11.40 -11.67 59.27
N LYS A 134 10.89 -12.70 59.93
CA LYS A 134 10.28 -13.86 59.26
C LYS A 134 9.05 -13.48 58.43
N GLN A 135 8.25 -12.52 58.90
CA GLN A 135 7.11 -11.98 58.17
C GLN A 135 7.53 -11.17 56.93
N LEU A 136 8.63 -10.41 57.01
CA LEU A 136 9.22 -9.70 55.88
C LEU A 136 9.84 -10.67 54.86
N GLU A 137 10.57 -11.69 55.31
CA GLU A 137 11.09 -12.77 54.44
C GLU A 137 9.95 -13.48 53.69
N SER A 138 8.83 -13.76 54.36
CA SER A 138 7.64 -14.34 53.71
C SER A 138 7.00 -13.41 52.69
N GLN A 139 6.99 -12.09 52.91
CA GLN A 139 6.48 -11.12 51.95
C GLN A 139 7.41 -10.95 50.74
N ILE A 140 8.73 -10.97 50.97
CA ILE A 140 9.73 -10.92 49.90
C ILE A 140 9.58 -12.14 48.98
N ASN A 141 9.46 -13.35 49.55
CA ASN A 141 9.24 -14.56 48.76
C ASN A 141 7.93 -14.50 47.96
N TYR A 142 6.83 -14.06 48.58
CA TYR A 142 5.54 -13.89 47.88
C TYR A 142 5.64 -12.91 46.70
N LEU A 143 6.24 -11.73 46.92
CA LEU A 143 6.41 -10.73 45.86
C LEU A 143 7.36 -11.22 44.76
N GLN A 144 8.37 -12.03 45.11
CA GLN A 144 9.30 -12.60 44.14
C GLN A 144 8.63 -13.70 43.28
N ASP A 145 7.76 -14.52 43.87
CA ASP A 145 6.90 -15.45 43.13
C ASP A 145 5.91 -14.68 42.23
N GLU A 146 5.28 -13.62 42.74
CA GLU A 146 4.37 -12.77 41.96
C GLU A 146 5.08 -12.14 40.76
N ILE A 147 6.27 -11.57 40.95
CA ILE A 147 7.13 -11.04 39.87
C ILE A 147 7.47 -12.14 38.85
N SER A 148 7.82 -13.35 39.28
CA SER A 148 8.09 -14.48 38.39
C SER A 148 6.87 -14.86 37.54
N THR A 149 5.66 -14.84 38.11
CA THR A 149 4.42 -15.07 37.34
C THR A 149 4.10 -13.94 36.38
N LEU A 150 4.35 -12.68 36.77
CA LEU A 150 4.21 -11.49 35.91
C LEU A 150 5.20 -11.50 34.75
N GLU A 151 6.44 -11.94 34.97
CA GLU A 151 7.42 -12.13 33.89
C GLU A 151 7.02 -13.25 32.95
N SER A 152 6.57 -14.40 33.48
CA SER A 152 6.08 -15.52 32.67
C SER A 152 4.92 -15.10 31.76
N THR A 153 3.87 -14.50 32.33
CA THR A 153 2.70 -14.00 31.58
C THR A 153 3.08 -12.91 30.57
N LYS A 154 4.01 -12.00 30.91
CA LYS A 154 4.57 -11.03 29.95
C LYS A 154 5.27 -11.72 28.77
N THR A 155 6.03 -12.80 28.98
CA THR A 155 6.63 -13.54 27.86
C THR A 155 5.60 -14.26 27.00
N GLU A 156 4.52 -14.77 27.61
CA GLU A 156 3.41 -15.42 26.89
C GLU A 156 2.63 -14.40 26.03
N ILE A 157 2.30 -13.24 26.59
CA ILE A 157 1.67 -12.12 25.88
C ILE A 157 2.57 -11.62 24.73
N ASN A 158 3.89 -11.53 24.93
CA ASN A 158 4.81 -11.16 23.87
C ASN A 158 4.84 -12.20 22.73
N LYS A 159 4.75 -13.51 23.06
CA LYS A 159 4.66 -14.58 22.05
C LYS A 159 3.33 -14.50 21.28
N SER A 160 2.19 -14.32 21.97
CA SER A 160 0.89 -14.21 21.31
C SER A 160 0.78 -12.95 20.44
N PHE A 161 1.34 -11.82 20.90
CA PHE A 161 1.44 -10.59 20.10
C PHE A 161 2.31 -10.77 18.85
N SER A 162 3.46 -11.45 18.97
CA SER A 162 4.31 -11.78 17.82
C SER A 162 3.59 -12.65 16.79
N ASN A 163 2.88 -13.68 17.26
CA ASN A 163 2.08 -14.57 16.41
C ASN A 163 0.94 -13.80 15.71
N LEU A 164 0.18 -13.00 16.45
CA LEU A 164 -0.91 -12.18 15.90
C LEU A 164 -0.40 -11.18 14.86
N ASN A 165 0.77 -10.59 15.06
CA ASN A 165 1.40 -9.69 14.09
C ASN A 165 1.86 -10.44 12.82
N ALA A 166 2.33 -11.69 12.95
CA ALA A 166 2.63 -12.55 11.79
C ALA A 166 1.36 -12.95 11.02
N GLU A 167 0.28 -13.29 11.72
CA GLU A 167 -1.02 -13.58 11.09
C GLU A 167 -1.62 -12.36 10.40
N LYS A 168 -1.53 -11.17 11.02
CA LYS A 168 -1.92 -9.91 10.41
C LYS A 168 -1.19 -9.68 9.08
N ARG A 169 0.14 -9.81 9.06
CA ARG A 169 0.95 -9.68 7.83
C ARG A 169 0.55 -10.70 6.77
N ARG A 170 0.28 -11.95 7.15
CA ARG A 170 -0.22 -12.99 6.22
C ARG A 170 -1.57 -12.60 5.63
N LEU A 171 -2.48 -12.05 6.44
CA LEU A 171 -3.80 -11.60 5.98
C LEU A 171 -3.71 -10.38 5.07
N GLU A 172 -2.82 -9.42 5.38
CA GLU A 172 -2.53 -8.25 4.52
C GLU A 172 -1.96 -8.68 3.16
N LEU A 173 -1.06 -9.66 3.12
CA LEU A 173 -0.55 -10.24 1.88
C LEU A 173 -1.67 -10.92 1.07
N ASN A 174 -2.48 -11.77 1.71
CA ASN A 174 -3.61 -12.43 1.05
C ASN A 174 -4.63 -11.41 0.50
N TYR A 175 -4.95 -10.36 1.25
CA TYR A 175 -5.82 -9.27 0.80
C TYR A 175 -5.26 -8.57 -0.44
N ASN A 176 -3.96 -8.28 -0.46
CA ASN A 176 -3.31 -7.66 -1.62
C ASN A 176 -3.32 -8.57 -2.85
N VAL A 177 -3.13 -9.89 -2.68
CA VAL A 177 -3.25 -10.88 -3.76
C VAL A 177 -4.67 -10.92 -4.31
N SER A 178 -5.69 -11.11 -3.47
CA SER A 178 -7.09 -11.13 -3.93
C SER A 178 -7.53 -9.80 -4.55
N LYS A 179 -6.99 -8.66 -4.08
CA LYS A 179 -7.21 -7.36 -4.72
C LYS A 179 -6.58 -7.27 -6.12
N ALA A 180 -5.39 -7.86 -6.32
CA ALA A 180 -4.78 -7.95 -7.63
C ALA A 180 -5.57 -8.86 -8.58
N GLU A 181 -6.05 -10.01 -8.10
CA GLU A 181 -6.93 -10.93 -8.84
C GLU A 181 -8.25 -10.23 -9.26
N ILE A 182 -8.90 -9.49 -8.35
CA ILE A 182 -10.09 -8.71 -8.66
C ILE A 182 -9.82 -7.66 -9.75
N ASN A 183 -8.69 -6.94 -9.67
CA ASN A 183 -8.32 -5.97 -10.70
C ASN A 183 -8.05 -6.63 -12.07
N GLN A 184 -7.45 -7.82 -12.08
CA GLN A 184 -7.22 -8.60 -13.31
C GLN A 184 -8.54 -9.06 -13.92
N LEU A 185 -9.45 -9.62 -13.11
CA LEU A 185 -10.80 -10.02 -13.56
C LEU A 185 -11.60 -8.83 -14.07
N GLN A 186 -11.54 -7.67 -13.40
CA GLN A 186 -12.19 -6.44 -13.85
C GLN A 186 -11.64 -5.98 -15.21
N THR A 187 -10.33 -6.08 -15.43
CA THR A 187 -9.70 -5.79 -16.73
C THR A 187 -10.18 -6.74 -17.82
N GLN A 188 -10.25 -8.04 -17.53
CA GLN A 188 -10.77 -9.05 -18.47
C GLN A 188 -12.25 -8.82 -18.81
N ILE A 189 -13.07 -8.45 -17.82
CA ILE A 189 -14.48 -8.10 -18.04
C ILE A 189 -14.61 -6.88 -18.96
N SER A 190 -13.78 -5.84 -18.77
CA SER A 190 -13.77 -4.67 -19.66
C SER A 190 -13.37 -5.03 -21.08
N GLN A 191 -12.36 -5.90 -21.27
CA GLN A 191 -11.95 -6.39 -22.59
C GLN A 191 -13.05 -7.20 -23.27
N LEU A 192 -13.69 -8.13 -22.56
CA LEU A 192 -14.82 -8.91 -23.08
C LEU A 192 -16.03 -8.03 -23.42
N GLN A 193 -16.28 -6.97 -22.65
CA GLN A 193 -17.34 -6.01 -22.92
C GLN A 193 -17.07 -5.17 -24.17
N GLN A 194 -15.81 -4.78 -24.41
CA GLN A 194 -15.39 -4.11 -25.65
C GLN A 194 -15.53 -5.06 -26.86
N GLN A 195 -15.03 -6.29 -26.77
CA GLN A 195 -15.18 -7.30 -27.83
C GLN A 195 -16.65 -7.58 -28.15
N LYS A 196 -17.52 -7.61 -27.13
CA LYS A 196 -18.97 -7.74 -27.31
C LYS A 196 -19.54 -6.56 -28.11
N GLN A 197 -19.18 -5.33 -27.77
CA GLN A 197 -19.65 -4.13 -28.49
C GLN A 197 -19.17 -4.11 -29.96
N GLU A 198 -17.93 -4.54 -30.22
CA GLU A 198 -17.40 -4.69 -31.57
C GLU A 198 -18.19 -5.75 -32.37
N LEU A 199 -18.49 -6.90 -31.76
CA LEU A 199 -19.31 -7.95 -32.38
C LEU A 199 -20.75 -7.48 -32.65
N GLU A 200 -21.35 -6.72 -31.73
CA GLU A 200 -22.68 -6.10 -31.91
C GLU A 200 -22.67 -5.09 -33.07
N SER A 201 -21.62 -4.25 -33.18
CA SER A 201 -21.44 -3.32 -34.31
C SER A 201 -21.31 -4.06 -35.64
N ASN A 202 -20.48 -5.10 -35.70
CA ASN A 202 -20.31 -5.94 -36.88
C ASN A 202 -21.61 -6.67 -37.29
N LEU A 203 -22.41 -7.11 -36.32
CA LEU A 203 -23.75 -7.67 -36.57
C LEU A 203 -24.72 -6.64 -37.15
N VAL A 204 -24.70 -5.39 -36.66
CA VAL A 204 -25.51 -4.29 -37.21
C VAL A 204 -25.08 -3.96 -38.64
N LEU A 205 -23.77 -3.92 -38.93
CA LEU A 205 -23.24 -3.70 -40.26
C LEU A 205 -23.65 -4.82 -41.24
N LEU A 206 -23.49 -6.09 -40.84
CA LEU A 206 -23.91 -7.24 -41.63
C LEU A 206 -25.43 -7.25 -41.87
N GLY A 207 -26.21 -6.85 -40.86
CA GLY A 207 -27.66 -6.65 -40.97
C GLY A 207 -28.08 -5.54 -41.93
N ARG A 208 -27.22 -4.57 -42.23
CA ARG A 208 -27.43 -3.54 -43.27
C ARG A 208 -26.95 -3.98 -44.65
N LEU A 209 -25.83 -4.70 -44.72
CA LEU A 209 -25.26 -5.22 -45.98
C LEU A 209 -26.17 -6.27 -46.63
N LYS A 210 -26.78 -7.16 -45.83
CA LYS A 210 -27.68 -8.20 -46.34
C LYS A 210 -28.83 -7.65 -47.21
N PRO A 211 -29.68 -6.72 -46.75
CA PRO A 211 -30.77 -6.18 -47.57
C PRO A 211 -30.26 -5.36 -48.78
N GLN A 212 -29.10 -4.69 -48.68
CA GLN A 212 -28.48 -4.03 -49.83
C GLN A 212 -28.09 -5.04 -50.94
N LEU A 213 -27.58 -6.20 -50.54
CA LEU A 213 -27.22 -7.27 -51.46
C LEU A 213 -28.47 -7.96 -52.05
N GLU A 214 -29.51 -8.18 -51.23
CA GLU A 214 -30.80 -8.71 -51.67
C GLU A 214 -31.48 -7.77 -52.69
N GLU A 215 -31.44 -6.45 -52.46
CA GLU A 215 -31.93 -5.43 -53.39
C GLU A 215 -31.13 -5.42 -54.69
N LYS A 216 -29.78 -5.44 -54.64
CA LYS A 216 -28.94 -5.53 -55.84
C LYS A 216 -29.21 -6.80 -56.64
N LEU A 217 -29.46 -7.91 -55.96
CA LEU A 217 -29.80 -9.19 -56.59
C LEU A 217 -31.20 -9.14 -57.22
N TYR A 218 -32.18 -8.48 -56.57
CA TYR A 218 -33.49 -8.19 -57.18
C TYR A 218 -33.37 -7.32 -58.43
N GLN A 219 -32.62 -6.21 -58.38
CA GLN A 219 -32.33 -5.36 -59.54
C GLN A 219 -31.70 -6.15 -60.71
N MET A 220 -30.75 -7.05 -60.42
CA MET A 220 -30.19 -7.94 -61.46
C MET A 220 -31.23 -8.90 -62.05
N ARG A 221 -32.12 -9.49 -61.24
CA ARG A 221 -33.21 -10.35 -61.78
C ARG A 221 -34.15 -9.57 -62.68
N VAL A 222 -34.54 -8.36 -62.30
CA VAL A 222 -35.39 -7.49 -63.13
C VAL A 222 -34.70 -7.19 -64.46
N LYS A 223 -33.43 -6.79 -64.44
CA LYS A 223 -32.67 -6.49 -65.66
C LYS A 223 -32.46 -7.72 -66.56
N ILE A 224 -32.26 -8.91 -65.99
CA ILE A 224 -32.23 -10.16 -66.75
C ILE A 224 -33.58 -10.39 -67.43
N HIS A 225 -34.69 -10.22 -66.71
CA HIS A 225 -36.03 -10.39 -67.27
C HIS A 225 -36.34 -9.38 -68.39
N GLU A 226 -35.96 -8.11 -68.23
CA GLU A 226 -36.06 -7.09 -69.28
C GLU A 226 -35.30 -7.52 -70.55
N LEU A 227 -34.05 -7.97 -70.40
CA LEU A 227 -33.23 -8.47 -71.51
C LEU A 227 -33.84 -9.72 -72.17
N GLU A 228 -34.38 -10.67 -71.40
CA GLU A 228 -35.11 -11.83 -71.94
C GLU A 228 -36.37 -11.43 -72.72
N THR A 229 -37.09 -10.38 -72.28
CA THR A 229 -38.26 -9.89 -73.02
C THR A 229 -37.86 -9.18 -74.32
N GLU A 230 -36.75 -8.45 -74.31
CA GLU A 230 -36.22 -7.78 -75.50
C GLU A 230 -35.63 -8.78 -76.50
N GLU A 231 -34.93 -9.82 -76.04
CA GLU A 231 -34.47 -10.95 -76.88
C GLU A 231 -35.65 -11.64 -77.57
N LYS A 232 -36.74 -11.91 -76.85
CA LYS A 232 -37.97 -12.47 -77.43
C LYS A 232 -38.61 -11.53 -78.45
N ARG A 233 -38.64 -10.22 -78.18
CA ARG A 233 -39.17 -9.20 -79.10
C ARG A 233 -38.34 -9.13 -80.39
N LEU A 234 -37.02 -9.12 -80.28
CA LEU A 234 -36.10 -9.13 -81.42
C LEU A 234 -36.19 -10.44 -82.20
N SER A 235 -36.33 -11.58 -81.51
CA SER A 235 -36.54 -12.88 -82.14
C SER A 235 -37.84 -12.94 -82.94
N GLN A 236 -38.93 -12.35 -82.41
CA GLN A 236 -40.20 -12.25 -83.13
C GLN A 236 -40.06 -11.37 -84.38
N ILE A 237 -39.41 -10.20 -84.27
CA ILE A 237 -39.16 -9.32 -85.42
C ILE A 237 -38.28 -10.00 -86.49
N LEU A 238 -37.30 -10.81 -86.09
CA LEU A 238 -36.50 -11.61 -87.03
C LEU A 238 -37.33 -12.68 -87.74
N ILE A 239 -38.29 -13.31 -87.05
CA ILE A 239 -39.23 -14.26 -87.67
C ILE A 239 -40.17 -13.53 -88.63
N ASP A 240 -40.76 -12.40 -88.22
CA ASP A 240 -41.69 -11.63 -89.03
C ASP A 240 -40.99 -11.07 -90.29
N GLY A 241 -39.81 -10.47 -90.13
CA GLY A 241 -38.98 -10.00 -91.25
C GLY A 241 -38.53 -11.13 -92.17
N LYS A 242 -38.24 -12.33 -91.62
CA LYS A 242 -37.97 -13.51 -92.45
C LYS A 242 -39.19 -13.89 -93.30
N ASN A 243 -40.39 -13.94 -92.70
CA ASN A 243 -41.63 -14.23 -93.42
C ASN A 243 -41.92 -13.17 -94.51
N GLU A 244 -41.62 -11.89 -94.23
CA GLU A 244 -41.69 -10.83 -95.25
C GLU A 244 -40.70 -11.05 -96.39
N THR A 245 -39.45 -11.45 -96.11
CA THR A 245 -38.48 -11.78 -97.18
C THR A 245 -38.89 -12.98 -98.02
N GLU A 246 -39.44 -14.04 -97.41
CA GLU A 246 -39.98 -15.21 -98.13
C GLU A 246 -41.19 -14.82 -98.99
N ASN A 247 -42.07 -13.93 -98.49
CA ASN A 247 -43.18 -13.38 -99.26
C ASN A 247 -42.70 -12.52 -100.44
N VAL A 248 -41.75 -11.60 -100.23
CA VAL A 248 -41.15 -10.78 -101.30
C VAL A 248 -40.45 -11.66 -102.34
N GLU A 249 -39.72 -12.70 -101.92
CA GLU A 249 -39.11 -13.68 -102.83
C GLU A 249 -40.16 -14.42 -103.65
N SER A 250 -41.29 -14.84 -103.04
CA SER A 250 -42.39 -15.47 -103.77
C SER A 250 -43.05 -14.52 -104.79
N ASN A 251 -43.21 -13.24 -104.44
CA ASN A 251 -43.72 -12.21 -105.35
C ASN A 251 -42.74 -11.91 -106.49
N LEU A 252 -41.44 -11.87 -106.21
CA LEU A 252 -40.39 -11.67 -107.22
C LEU A 252 -40.36 -12.87 -108.19
N ASN A 253 -40.46 -14.10 -107.68
CA ASN A 253 -40.56 -15.30 -108.51
C ASN A 253 -41.84 -15.32 -109.38
N SER A 254 -42.98 -14.88 -108.83
CA SER A 254 -44.22 -14.68 -109.59
C SER A 254 -44.04 -13.64 -110.70
N LEU A 255 -43.47 -12.47 -110.39
CA LEU A 255 -43.23 -11.40 -111.35
C LEU A 255 -42.22 -11.81 -112.43
N ARG A 256 -41.18 -12.58 -112.06
CA ARG A 256 -40.21 -13.17 -113.00
C ARG A 256 -40.88 -14.17 -113.95
N THR A 257 -41.86 -14.93 -113.46
CA THR A 257 -42.66 -15.83 -114.30
C THR A 257 -43.53 -15.04 -115.28
N GLN A 258 -44.15 -13.94 -114.83
CA GLN A 258 -44.90 -13.03 -115.71
C GLN A 258 -44.01 -12.37 -116.77
N VAL A 259 -42.80 -11.94 -116.41
CA VAL A 259 -41.83 -11.39 -117.37
C VAL A 259 -41.45 -12.44 -118.42
N ALA A 260 -41.13 -13.67 -118.02
CA ALA A 260 -40.84 -14.75 -118.96
C ALA A 260 -42.03 -15.09 -119.88
N GLU A 261 -43.27 -14.97 -119.38
CA GLU A 261 -44.47 -15.17 -120.19
C GLU A 261 -44.73 -13.99 -121.15
N HIS A 262 -44.45 -12.75 -120.75
CA HIS A 262 -44.45 -11.60 -121.66
C HIS A 262 -43.31 -11.65 -122.69
N GLU A 263 -42.15 -12.20 -122.35
CA GLU A 263 -41.05 -12.45 -123.30
C GLU A 263 -41.44 -13.49 -124.35
N THR A 264 -42.12 -14.58 -123.96
CA THR A 264 -42.63 -15.56 -124.95
C THR A 264 -43.79 -15.01 -125.78
N GLN A 265 -44.66 -14.16 -125.22
CA GLN A 265 -45.67 -13.43 -125.97
C GLN A 265 -45.03 -12.45 -126.98
N LEU A 266 -43.99 -11.71 -126.59
CA LEU A 266 -43.24 -10.84 -127.49
C LEU A 266 -42.54 -11.63 -128.59
N HIS A 267 -41.90 -12.77 -128.27
CA HIS A 267 -41.31 -13.66 -129.27
C HIS A 267 -42.38 -14.16 -130.26
N HIS A 268 -43.56 -14.54 -129.78
CA HIS A 268 -44.66 -14.99 -130.64
C HIS A 268 -45.27 -13.86 -131.49
N LEU A 269 -45.33 -12.62 -130.98
CA LEU A 269 -45.65 -11.45 -131.80
C LEU A 269 -44.56 -11.16 -132.83
N GLN A 270 -43.29 -11.36 -132.48
CA GLN A 270 -42.16 -11.13 -133.36
C GLN A 270 -42.09 -12.18 -134.48
N GLU A 271 -42.41 -13.45 -134.20
CA GLU A 271 -42.66 -14.48 -135.21
C GLU A 271 -43.83 -14.11 -136.14
N GLN A 272 -44.95 -13.61 -135.58
CA GLN A 272 -46.07 -13.12 -136.39
C GLN A 272 -45.68 -11.92 -137.26
N VAL A 273 -44.86 -10.99 -136.75
CA VAL A 273 -44.32 -9.88 -137.54
C VAL A 273 -43.43 -10.42 -138.67
N VAL A 274 -42.54 -11.37 -138.41
CA VAL A 274 -41.72 -12.01 -139.46
C VAL A 274 -42.59 -12.69 -140.52
N LEU A 275 -43.64 -13.43 -140.13
CA LEU A 275 -44.58 -14.05 -141.07
C LEU A 275 -45.31 -13.01 -141.93
N LEU A 276 -45.79 -11.91 -141.34
CA LEU A 276 -46.39 -10.79 -142.07
C LEU A 276 -45.37 -10.05 -142.95
N GLN A 277 -44.10 -10.06 -142.56
CA GLN A 277 -43.01 -9.42 -143.29
C GLN A 277 -42.60 -10.27 -144.51
N ASP A 278 -42.57 -11.60 -144.38
CA ASP A 278 -42.45 -12.58 -145.47
C ASP A 278 -43.66 -12.51 -146.43
N GLU A 279 -44.90 -12.39 -145.92
CA GLU A 279 -46.08 -12.14 -146.76
C GLU A 279 -45.95 -10.82 -147.53
N ARG A 280 -45.44 -9.75 -146.89
CA ARG A 280 -45.19 -8.46 -147.55
C ARG A 280 -44.07 -8.56 -148.58
N ASP A 281 -42.98 -9.28 -148.33
CA ASP A 281 -41.89 -9.49 -149.29
C ASP A 281 -42.33 -10.39 -150.47
N ASN A 282 -43.23 -11.34 -150.24
CA ASN A 282 -43.87 -12.14 -151.30
C ASN A 282 -44.81 -11.28 -152.17
N LEU A 283 -45.68 -10.48 -151.55
CA LEU A 283 -46.51 -9.50 -152.27
C LEU A 283 -45.65 -8.48 -153.04
N GLN A 284 -44.55 -8.03 -152.46
CA GLN A 284 -43.62 -7.10 -153.11
C GLN A 284 -42.88 -7.76 -154.29
N SER A 285 -42.60 -9.06 -154.20
CA SER A 285 -42.06 -9.86 -155.33
C SER A 285 -43.10 -10.03 -156.45
N GLN A 286 -44.38 -10.26 -156.12
CA GLN A 286 -45.47 -10.29 -157.11
C GLN A 286 -45.67 -8.93 -157.80
N VAL A 287 -45.50 -7.81 -157.07
CA VAL A 287 -45.48 -6.46 -157.66
C VAL A 287 -44.27 -6.26 -158.57
N TRP A 288 -43.10 -6.82 -158.22
CA TRP A 288 -41.89 -6.75 -159.06
C TRP A 288 -42.04 -7.57 -160.35
N GLU A 289 -42.65 -8.75 -160.29
CA GLU A 289 -42.95 -9.59 -161.45
C GLU A 289 -43.99 -8.93 -162.38
N LEU A 290 -44.97 -8.22 -161.83
CA LEU A 290 -45.92 -7.40 -162.59
C LEU A 290 -45.25 -6.20 -163.27
N LEU A 291 -44.33 -5.51 -162.59
CA LEU A 291 -43.56 -4.40 -163.18
C LEU A 291 -42.69 -4.88 -164.36
N GLN A 292 -42.08 -6.05 -164.24
CA GLN A 292 -41.24 -6.63 -165.29
C GLN A 292 -42.04 -7.06 -166.54
N GLN A 293 -43.36 -7.22 -166.45
CA GLN A 293 -44.24 -7.47 -167.60
C GLN A 293 -44.66 -6.19 -168.34
N THR A 294 -44.44 -4.99 -167.79
CA THR A 294 -44.76 -3.71 -168.43
C THR A 294 -43.61 -3.08 -169.23
N GLU A 295 -42.39 -3.60 -169.12
CA GLU A 295 -41.16 -2.90 -169.54
C GLU A 295 -40.62 -3.35 -170.93
N VAL A 296 -41.51 -3.38 -171.94
CA VAL A 296 -41.14 -3.62 -173.36
C VAL A 296 -41.69 -2.54 -174.31
N LEU A 297 -42.42 -1.53 -173.82
CA LEU A 297 -42.82 -0.37 -174.63
C LEU A 297 -42.59 0.97 -173.93
N HIS A 298 -41.72 1.76 -174.56
CA HIS A 298 -41.34 3.15 -174.32
C HIS A 298 -40.37 3.48 -173.18
N HIS A 299 -39.24 4.06 -173.63
CA HIS A 299 -38.09 4.53 -172.88
C HIS A 299 -38.11 6.07 -172.78
N ASP A 300 -37.20 6.59 -171.93
CA ASP A 300 -36.81 7.99 -171.72
C ASP A 300 -37.82 8.96 -171.07
N ASN A 301 -37.49 9.35 -169.84
CA ASN A 301 -36.98 10.72 -169.65
C ASN A 301 -36.00 10.84 -168.48
N LEU A 302 -34.88 11.53 -168.72
CA LEU A 302 -33.96 12.05 -167.72
C LEU A 302 -34.46 13.43 -167.23
N LEU A 303 -34.30 13.72 -165.93
CA LEU A 303 -33.61 14.91 -165.38
C LEU A 303 -33.92 15.12 -163.88
N GLU A 304 -32.90 15.56 -163.15
CA GLU A 304 -32.81 15.64 -161.68
C GLU A 304 -33.30 16.99 -161.09
N GLN A 305 -33.56 16.98 -159.77
CA GLN A 305 -33.01 17.89 -158.72
C GLN A 305 -33.95 17.91 -157.49
N GLY A 306 -33.53 17.85 -156.22
CA GLY A 306 -32.22 17.64 -155.56
C GLY A 306 -32.45 17.22 -154.08
N GLN A 307 -31.54 16.47 -153.44
CA GLN A 307 -30.55 16.95 -152.43
C GLN A 307 -31.17 17.46 -151.10
N GLU A 308 -30.68 17.18 -149.88
CA GLU A 308 -29.56 16.39 -149.27
C GLU A 308 -30.05 16.03 -147.83
N GLU A 309 -29.83 14.85 -147.23
CA GLU A 309 -28.59 14.21 -146.71
C GLU A 309 -27.99 14.84 -145.41
N GLU A 310 -27.82 13.99 -144.37
CA GLU A 310 -26.82 14.07 -143.25
C GLU A 310 -26.83 15.26 -142.23
N VAL A 311 -26.41 15.17 -140.95
CA VAL A 311 -26.01 14.06 -140.03
C VAL A 311 -26.33 14.43 -138.54
N ASP A 312 -26.35 13.41 -137.66
CA ASP A 312 -25.74 13.33 -136.30
C ASP A 312 -26.28 13.90 -134.96
N LEU A 313 -26.09 13.02 -133.97
CA LEU A 313 -25.75 13.14 -132.53
C LEU A 313 -26.72 13.67 -131.45
N PHE A 314 -26.95 12.76 -130.47
CA PHE A 314 -27.19 12.99 -129.03
C PHE A 314 -26.23 14.03 -128.40
N PRO A 315 -26.59 14.77 -127.32
CA PRO A 315 -26.79 14.20 -125.96
C PRO A 315 -27.92 14.94 -125.15
N PHE A 316 -28.10 14.91 -123.81
CA PHE A 316 -27.37 14.41 -122.61
C PHE A 316 -28.38 14.05 -121.48
N ALA A 317 -27.90 13.61 -120.30
CA ALA A 317 -28.69 13.50 -119.05
C ALA A 317 -27.84 13.92 -117.82
N GLU A 318 -28.42 14.71 -116.91
CA GLU A 318 -27.87 15.29 -115.65
C GLU A 318 -29.08 15.75 -114.78
N ILE A 319 -29.07 16.07 -113.46
CA ILE A 319 -28.08 16.15 -112.37
C ILE A 319 -28.87 16.07 -111.01
N ILE A 320 -28.25 15.72 -109.86
CA ILE A 320 -28.47 16.35 -108.51
C ILE A 320 -27.55 15.74 -107.43
N GLU A 321 -26.96 16.62 -106.60
CA GLU A 321 -26.02 16.38 -105.49
C GLU A 321 -26.69 16.33 -104.09
N PRO A 322 -25.99 15.87 -103.03
CA PRO A 322 -26.44 15.94 -101.63
C PRO A 322 -25.96 17.19 -100.87
N VAL A 323 -26.55 17.44 -99.68
CA VAL A 323 -26.25 18.60 -98.81
C VAL A 323 -25.37 18.23 -97.60
N GLU A 324 -24.62 19.22 -97.15
CA GLU A 324 -23.80 19.33 -95.94
C GLU A 324 -24.57 19.00 -94.62
N ASN A 325 -24.02 19.03 -93.40
CA ASN A 325 -22.82 19.69 -92.87
C ASN A 325 -22.40 19.05 -91.54
N ASN A 326 -21.18 19.31 -91.03
CA ASN A 326 -20.79 18.87 -89.69
C ASN A 326 -19.82 19.84 -88.98
N ASN A 327 -20.33 20.44 -87.91
CA ASN A 327 -19.67 20.75 -86.64
C ASN A 327 -18.38 21.58 -86.55
N SER A 328 -18.49 22.54 -85.63
CA SER A 328 -17.58 22.81 -84.51
C SER A 328 -16.35 23.71 -84.71
N SER A 329 -16.28 24.68 -83.81
CA SER A 329 -15.08 25.41 -83.41
C SER A 329 -14.92 25.28 -81.89
N SER A 330 -13.73 24.86 -81.46
CA SER A 330 -12.93 25.52 -80.40
C SER A 330 -13.50 25.57 -78.95
N GLU A 331 -12.71 25.72 -77.89
CA GLU A 331 -11.27 26.02 -77.78
C GLU A 331 -10.69 25.48 -76.46
N ILE A 332 -9.35 25.45 -76.36
CA ILE A 332 -8.63 24.97 -75.18
C ILE A 332 -8.43 26.12 -74.18
N VAL A 333 -8.73 25.86 -72.90
CA VAL A 333 -8.33 26.70 -71.77
C VAL A 333 -7.38 25.87 -70.88
N GLU A 334 -6.39 26.52 -70.24
CA GLU A 334 -5.50 25.87 -69.28
C GLU A 334 -6.27 25.36 -68.06
N ILE A 335 -6.46 24.05 -67.99
CA ILE A 335 -7.25 23.37 -66.96
C ILE A 335 -6.35 22.86 -65.84
N ILE A 336 -6.68 23.24 -64.60
CA ILE A 336 -6.25 22.50 -63.40
C ILE A 336 -6.78 21.07 -63.56
N PRO A 337 -5.97 20.00 -63.46
CA PRO A 337 -6.43 18.64 -63.76
C PRO A 337 -7.72 18.35 -63.00
N GLU A 338 -8.76 17.88 -63.70
CA GLU A 338 -10.13 17.83 -63.17
C GLU A 338 -10.25 17.10 -61.83
N GLU A 339 -9.39 16.11 -61.60
CA GLU A 339 -9.31 15.35 -60.35
C GLU A 339 -9.00 16.22 -59.12
N TRP A 340 -8.24 17.31 -59.27
CA TRP A 340 -8.02 18.30 -58.20
C TRP A 340 -9.25 19.15 -57.89
N VAL A 341 -10.12 19.39 -58.89
CA VAL A 341 -11.40 20.08 -58.68
C VAL A 341 -12.36 19.13 -57.97
N LYS A 342 -12.49 17.89 -58.46
CA LYS A 342 -13.29 16.81 -57.85
C LYS A 342 -12.84 16.48 -56.42
N PHE A 343 -11.54 16.57 -56.13
CA PHE A 343 -10.99 16.39 -54.78
C PHE A 343 -11.46 17.49 -53.83
N ILE A 344 -11.32 18.77 -54.19
CA ILE A 344 -11.75 19.89 -53.34
C ILE A 344 -13.27 19.96 -53.18
N GLU A 345 -14.07 19.59 -54.19
CA GLU A 345 -15.53 19.48 -54.06
C GLU A 345 -15.96 18.41 -53.04
N LYS A 346 -15.16 17.34 -52.87
CA LYS A 346 -15.41 16.28 -51.88
C LYS A 346 -14.90 16.60 -50.48
N LEU A 347 -14.11 17.67 -50.29
CA LEU A 347 -13.55 18.05 -49.00
C LEU A 347 -14.51 18.97 -48.21
N PRO A 348 -14.88 18.62 -46.97
CA PRO A 348 -15.66 19.51 -46.11
C PRO A 348 -14.83 20.74 -45.69
N ALA A 349 -15.52 21.84 -45.39
CA ALA A 349 -14.89 23.13 -45.13
C ALA A 349 -13.82 23.12 -44.00
N HIS A 350 -13.96 22.26 -42.99
CA HIS A 350 -12.96 22.11 -41.93
C HIS A 350 -11.69 21.37 -42.38
N GLU A 351 -11.78 20.42 -43.31
CA GLU A 351 -10.62 19.74 -43.91
C GLU A 351 -9.85 20.70 -44.84
N ILE A 352 -10.56 21.57 -45.57
CA ILE A 352 -9.95 22.67 -46.35
C ILE A 352 -9.22 23.68 -45.44
N GLN A 353 -9.77 23.96 -44.24
CA GLN A 353 -9.08 24.79 -43.24
C GLN A 353 -7.81 24.14 -42.68
N VAL A 354 -7.78 22.81 -42.54
CA VAL A 354 -6.56 22.06 -42.17
C VAL A 354 -5.49 22.17 -43.26
N LEU A 355 -5.84 21.92 -44.52
CA LEU A 355 -4.91 22.08 -45.65
C LEU A 355 -4.36 23.52 -45.75
N LYS A 356 -5.21 24.53 -45.50
CA LYS A 356 -4.80 25.94 -45.42
C LYS A 356 -3.82 26.18 -44.27
N ALA A 357 -4.11 25.66 -43.07
CA ALA A 357 -3.24 25.82 -41.90
C ALA A 357 -1.84 25.21 -42.11
N ILE A 358 -1.73 24.08 -42.81
CA ILE A 358 -0.45 23.43 -43.15
C ILE A 358 0.36 24.23 -44.17
N ILE A 359 -0.28 25.00 -45.05
CA ILE A 359 0.40 25.85 -46.05
C ILE A 359 0.82 27.21 -45.48
N GLU A 360 0.07 27.77 -44.52
CA GLU A 360 0.27 29.14 -44.04
C GLU A 360 1.09 29.26 -42.74
N GLN A 361 1.24 28.19 -41.95
CA GLN A 361 1.86 28.25 -40.61
C GLN A 361 3.07 27.32 -40.50
N GLU A 362 4.18 27.82 -39.96
CA GLU A 362 5.40 27.02 -39.71
C GLU A 362 5.19 25.90 -38.66
N ASN A 363 4.15 26.00 -37.84
CA ASN A 363 3.71 24.94 -36.92
C ASN A 363 2.18 24.76 -36.99
N PRO A 364 1.67 23.90 -37.88
CA PRO A 364 0.23 23.73 -38.07
C PRO A 364 -0.46 22.96 -36.93
N TYR A 365 0.28 22.27 -36.05
CA TYR A 365 -0.31 21.38 -35.04
C TYR A 365 -1.29 22.10 -34.09
N THR A 366 -0.99 23.33 -33.69
CA THR A 366 -1.87 24.12 -32.80
C THR A 366 -3.16 24.54 -33.50
N ALA A 367 -3.10 24.86 -34.80
CA ALA A 367 -4.27 25.20 -35.61
C ALA A 367 -5.13 23.96 -35.91
N ILE A 368 -4.52 22.85 -36.32
CA ILE A 368 -5.22 21.57 -36.56
C ILE A 368 -5.88 21.08 -35.27
N LYS A 369 -5.20 21.18 -34.12
CA LYS A 369 -5.78 20.84 -32.83
C LYS A 369 -7.04 21.65 -32.52
N LYS A 370 -7.01 22.96 -32.75
CA LYS A 370 -8.18 23.81 -32.54
C LYS A 370 -9.33 23.46 -33.49
N ILE A 371 -9.04 23.25 -34.78
CA ILE A 371 -10.05 22.85 -35.78
C ILE A 371 -10.66 21.47 -35.41
N ALA A 372 -9.84 20.56 -34.88
CA ALA A 372 -10.31 19.25 -34.40
C ALA A 372 -11.23 19.37 -33.19
N GLU A 373 -10.87 20.19 -32.19
CA GLU A 373 -11.70 20.47 -31.01
C GLU A 373 -13.04 21.14 -31.42
N ASP A 374 -13.00 22.14 -32.30
CA ASP A 374 -14.17 22.86 -32.80
C ASP A 374 -15.13 21.96 -33.62
N ASN A 375 -14.64 20.85 -34.21
CA ASN A 375 -15.42 19.88 -34.98
C ASN A 375 -15.62 18.52 -34.27
N ILE A 376 -15.32 18.42 -32.96
CA ILE A 376 -15.48 17.21 -32.13
C ILE A 376 -14.79 15.98 -32.76
N THR A 377 -13.56 16.15 -33.23
CA THR A 377 -12.73 15.11 -33.86
C THR A 377 -11.29 15.16 -33.33
N MET A 378 -10.43 14.25 -33.79
CA MET A 378 -9.02 14.18 -33.41
C MET A 378 -8.11 14.69 -34.52
N PRO A 379 -6.99 15.38 -34.22
CA PRO A 379 -6.08 15.94 -35.23
C PRO A 379 -5.60 14.92 -36.27
N ASN A 380 -5.22 13.72 -35.80
CA ASN A 380 -4.74 12.65 -36.67
C ASN A 380 -5.85 12.16 -37.60
N LEU A 381 -7.09 11.97 -37.09
CA LEU A 381 -8.22 11.55 -37.91
C LEU A 381 -8.59 12.57 -39.02
N LEU A 382 -8.35 13.87 -38.81
CA LEU A 382 -8.51 14.87 -39.87
C LEU A 382 -7.46 14.71 -40.97
N ILE A 383 -6.19 14.47 -40.59
CA ILE A 383 -5.09 14.23 -41.53
C ILE A 383 -5.33 12.92 -42.29
N ASP A 384 -5.74 11.86 -41.60
CA ASP A 384 -6.07 10.56 -42.17
C ASP A 384 -7.26 10.66 -43.12
N SER A 385 -8.35 11.37 -42.77
CA SER A 385 -9.52 11.61 -43.64
C SER A 385 -9.14 12.37 -44.93
N ILE A 386 -8.29 13.40 -44.82
CA ILE A 386 -7.78 14.14 -45.98
C ILE A 386 -6.96 13.24 -46.89
N ASN A 387 -6.08 12.42 -46.31
CA ASN A 387 -5.23 11.48 -47.05
C ASN A 387 -6.03 10.31 -47.67
N GLU A 388 -7.06 9.79 -47.00
CA GLU A 388 -7.98 8.79 -47.53
C GLU A 388 -8.75 9.35 -48.74
N ARG A 389 -9.32 10.56 -48.62
CA ARG A 389 -9.99 11.26 -49.74
C ARG A 389 -9.05 11.58 -50.89
N ALA A 390 -7.80 11.92 -50.61
CA ALA A 390 -6.78 12.17 -51.62
C ALA A 390 -6.42 10.89 -52.37
N ASN A 391 -6.20 9.79 -51.66
CA ASN A 391 -5.96 8.48 -52.24
C ASN A 391 -7.16 8.00 -53.09
N ASP A 392 -8.40 8.25 -52.65
CA ASP A 392 -9.62 7.91 -53.38
C ASP A 392 -9.90 8.76 -54.65
N THR A 393 -9.19 9.88 -54.85
CA THR A 393 -9.45 10.81 -55.96
C THR A 393 -8.24 11.05 -56.86
N LEU A 394 -7.07 11.21 -56.27
CA LEU A 394 -5.80 11.44 -56.95
C LEU A 394 -4.95 10.18 -57.03
N GLY A 395 -5.25 9.14 -56.23
CA GLY A 395 -4.45 7.91 -56.13
C GLY A 395 -3.20 8.03 -55.26
N GLU A 396 -3.00 9.18 -54.60
CA GLU A 396 -1.76 9.56 -53.92
C GLU A 396 -2.07 10.23 -52.56
N LEU A 397 -1.15 10.11 -51.60
CA LEU A 397 -1.23 10.76 -50.29
C LEU A 397 -0.70 12.19 -50.38
N ILE A 398 -1.37 13.17 -49.78
CA ILE A 398 -0.98 14.58 -49.87
C ILE A 398 -0.13 15.03 -48.67
N ILE A 399 -0.42 14.50 -47.47
CA ILE A 399 0.25 14.85 -46.21
C ILE A 399 1.10 13.65 -45.76
N ASP A 400 2.37 13.86 -45.41
CA ASP A 400 3.23 12.78 -44.91
C ASP A 400 2.82 12.39 -43.47
N PRO A 401 2.38 11.14 -43.23
CA PRO A 401 2.02 10.66 -41.88
C PRO A 401 3.23 10.30 -41.01
N SER A 402 4.45 10.35 -41.56
CA SER A 402 5.69 9.89 -40.91
C SER A 402 6.41 11.00 -40.12
N LEU A 403 5.95 12.24 -40.22
CA LEU A 403 6.57 13.41 -39.62
C LEU A 403 5.81 13.89 -38.38
N ASP A 404 6.56 14.21 -37.30
CA ASP A 404 5.99 14.77 -36.05
C ASP A 404 5.25 16.11 -36.27
N VAL A 405 5.49 16.77 -37.40
CA VAL A 405 4.76 17.95 -37.87
C VAL A 405 4.15 17.61 -39.23
N PRO A 406 2.81 17.65 -39.38
CA PRO A 406 2.16 17.26 -40.64
C PRO A 406 2.52 18.26 -41.74
N GLN A 407 3.17 17.76 -42.79
CA GLN A 407 3.64 18.54 -43.93
C GLN A 407 3.09 17.95 -45.23
N ILE A 408 2.67 18.83 -46.15
CA ILE A 408 2.24 18.44 -47.50
C ILE A 408 3.48 18.15 -48.36
N TYR A 409 3.46 17.08 -49.15
CA TYR A 409 4.55 16.77 -50.08
C TYR A 409 4.80 17.94 -51.04
N ALA A 410 6.08 18.28 -51.26
CA ALA A 410 6.49 19.47 -52.01
C ALA A 410 5.93 19.52 -53.43
N GLU A 411 5.72 18.35 -54.06
CA GLU A 411 5.16 18.20 -55.41
C GLU A 411 3.68 18.62 -55.48
N HIS A 412 2.92 18.40 -54.41
CA HIS A 412 1.50 18.72 -54.35
C HIS A 412 1.21 20.13 -53.80
N GLN A 413 2.15 20.77 -53.10
CA GLN A 413 1.96 22.06 -52.45
C GLN A 413 1.48 23.18 -53.40
N SER A 414 1.96 23.20 -54.65
CA SER A 414 1.53 24.13 -55.69
C SER A 414 0.08 23.91 -56.14
N ASN A 415 -0.31 22.64 -56.32
CA ASN A 415 -1.64 22.24 -56.75
C ASN A 415 -2.67 22.48 -55.64
N VAL A 416 -2.38 22.08 -54.40
CA VAL A 416 -3.24 22.34 -53.23
C VAL A 416 -3.47 23.84 -53.05
N LYS A 417 -2.41 24.67 -53.13
CA LYS A 417 -2.53 26.13 -53.01
C LYS A 417 -3.44 26.72 -54.09
N ARG A 418 -3.35 26.23 -55.33
CA ARG A 418 -4.19 26.68 -56.46
C ARG A 418 -5.65 26.20 -56.31
N ALA A 419 -5.84 24.96 -55.89
CA ALA A 419 -7.17 24.36 -55.73
C ALA A 419 -7.94 25.00 -54.55
N ILE A 420 -7.27 25.33 -53.44
CA ILE A 420 -7.82 26.14 -52.35
C ILE A 420 -8.23 27.53 -52.84
N ALA A 421 -7.43 28.19 -53.69
CA ALA A 421 -7.75 29.51 -54.23
C ALA A 421 -9.00 29.49 -55.13
N VAL A 422 -9.17 28.45 -55.97
CA VAL A 422 -10.37 28.26 -56.79
C VAL A 422 -11.62 28.06 -55.92
N HIS A 423 -11.54 27.25 -54.86
CA HIS A 423 -12.66 27.07 -53.93
C HIS A 423 -13.00 28.35 -53.17
N GLN A 424 -12.00 29.15 -52.77
CA GLN A 424 -12.24 30.44 -52.13
C GLN A 424 -12.93 31.44 -53.07
N ASP A 425 -12.55 31.50 -54.35
CA ASP A 425 -13.24 32.31 -55.36
C ASP A 425 -14.67 31.80 -55.62
N MET A 426 -14.87 30.48 -55.70
CA MET A 426 -16.21 29.88 -55.84
C MET A 426 -17.13 30.23 -54.65
N MET A 427 -16.63 30.13 -53.42
CA MET A 427 -17.38 30.51 -52.21
C MET A 427 -17.58 32.02 -52.09
N ALA A 428 -16.62 32.84 -52.53
CA ALA A 428 -16.77 34.29 -52.59
C ALA A 428 -17.86 34.72 -53.59
N ARG A 429 -17.96 34.06 -54.75
CA ARG A 429 -19.03 34.29 -55.73
C ARG A 429 -20.41 33.89 -55.21
N LEU A 430 -20.50 32.76 -54.49
CA LEU A 430 -21.75 32.32 -53.86
C LEU A 430 -22.21 33.23 -52.71
N THR A 431 -21.29 33.83 -51.97
CA THR A 431 -21.60 34.78 -50.89
C THR A 431 -21.82 36.21 -51.37
N SER A 432 -21.29 36.58 -52.53
CA SER A 432 -21.53 37.87 -53.20
C SER A 432 -22.87 37.92 -53.98
N SER A 433 -23.61 36.81 -54.07
CA SER A 433 -24.85 36.70 -54.86
C SER A 433 -26.13 36.66 -54.01
N ASN A 434 -26.06 37.05 -52.73
CA ASN A 434 -27.17 37.16 -51.77
C ASN A 434 -27.33 38.60 -51.26
#